data_AF-A0A9E6JXA8-F1
#
_entry.id   AF-A0A9E6JXA8-F1
#
_cell.length_a   1.000
_cell.length_b   1.000
_cell.length_c   1.000
_cell.angle_alpha   90.00
_cell.angle_beta   90.00
_cell.angle_gamma   90.00
#
_symmetry.space_group_name_H-M   'P 1'
#
loop_
_entity.id
_entity.type
_entity.pdbx_description
1 polymer ?
#
loop_
_entity_poly.entity_id
_entity_poly.type
_entity_poly.pdbx_seq_one_letter_code
_entity_poly.pdbx_strand_id
1 'polypeptide(L)'
;KPGQLAVGFALEAQNPVENAIEKLRKKNLDMIVLNSATEPGAGFEVDTNIVTLIDREEQSEKLPLMSKEEVARKILEKTSFFFLKV
;
A
#
# COMPACT_ATOMS: atom_id res chain seq x y z
N LYS A 1 -7.46 17.81 4.98
CA LYS A 1 -8.37 18.85 4.44
C LYS A 1 -9.50 18.16 3.69
N PRO A 2 -10.71 18.74 3.65
CA PRO A 2 -11.79 18.20 2.82
C PRO A 2 -11.32 17.97 1.38
N GLY A 3 -11.69 16.84 0.79
CA GLY A 3 -11.30 16.47 -0.57
C GLY A 3 -9.85 15.98 -0.75
N GLN A 4 -9.11 15.74 0.34
CA GLN A 4 -7.80 15.08 0.25
C GLN A 4 -7.93 13.57 0.36
N LEU A 5 -7.10 12.86 -0.40
CA LEU A 5 -6.86 11.43 -0.25
C LEU A 5 -5.57 11.21 0.56
N ALA A 6 -5.65 10.48 1.66
CA ALA A 6 -4.49 10.18 2.51
C ALA A 6 -4.02 8.73 2.29
N VAL A 7 -2.84 8.58 1.68
CA VAL A 7 -2.19 7.28 1.44
C VAL A 7 -0.95 7.14 2.32
N GLY A 8 -0.89 6.08 3.12
CA GLY A 8 0.28 5.76 3.93
C GLY A 8 1.14 4.66 3.32
N PHE A 9 2.39 4.57 3.79
CA PHE A 9 3.28 3.43 3.53
C PHE A 9 3.65 2.78 4.87
N ALA A 10 3.75 1.45 4.86
CA ALA A 10 4.15 0.65 6.01
C ALA A 10 5.18 -0.41 5.61
N LEU A 11 6.03 -0.75 6.57
CA LEU A 11 6.96 -1.86 6.51
C LEU A 11 6.89 -2.54 7.88
N GLU A 12 6.51 -3.81 7.90
CA GLU A 12 6.26 -4.55 9.13
C GLU A 12 7.02 -5.88 9.11
N ALA A 13 7.67 -6.22 10.22
CA ALA A 13 8.42 -7.47 10.35
C ALA A 13 7.58 -8.62 10.95
N GLN A 14 6.56 -8.30 11.75
CA GLN A 14 5.69 -9.26 12.45
C GLN A 14 4.24 -8.86 12.24
N ASN A 15 3.36 -9.83 11.99
CA ASN A 15 1.92 -9.62 11.73
C ASN A 15 1.64 -8.48 10.74
N PRO A 16 2.25 -8.50 9.54
CA PRO A 16 2.41 -7.31 8.72
C PRO A 16 1.09 -6.70 8.23
N VAL A 17 0.11 -7.55 7.89
CA VAL A 17 -1.22 -7.10 7.46
C VAL A 17 -2.01 -6.50 8.63
N GLU A 18 -1.99 -7.16 9.78
CA GLU A 18 -2.74 -6.74 10.97
C GLU A 18 -2.22 -5.40 11.50
N ASN A 19 -0.90 -5.24 11.63
CA ASN A 19 -0.27 -3.98 12.00
C ASN A 19 -0.53 -2.86 10.97
N ALA A 20 -0.58 -3.18 9.67
CA ALA A 20 -0.89 -2.21 8.63
C ALA A 20 -2.35 -1.73 8.72
N ILE A 21 -3.30 -2.62 8.98
CA ILE A 21 -4.73 -2.29 9.22
C ILE A 21 -4.87 -1.43 10.48
N GLU A 22 -4.17 -1.75 11.57
CA GLU A 22 -4.16 -0.90 12.77
C GLU A 22 -3.64 0.51 12.47
N LYS A 23 -2.54 0.63 11.70
CA LYS A 23 -1.99 1.92 11.28
C LYS A 23 -2.94 2.69 10.36
N LEU A 24 -3.61 2.02 9.43
CA LEU A 24 -4.65 2.58 8.55
C LEU A 24 -5.76 3.22 9.38
N ARG A 25 -6.35 2.45 10.32
CA ARG A 25 -7.41 2.93 11.23
C ARG A 25 -6.93 4.07 12.11
N LYS A 26 -5.80 3.88 12.81
CA LYS A 26 -5.25 4.85 13.79
C LYS A 26 -4.89 6.18 13.15
N LYS A 27 -4.38 6.16 11.91
CA LYS A 27 -4.01 7.38 11.17
C LYS A 27 -5.13 7.93 10.30
N ASN A 28 -6.30 7.27 10.29
CA ASN A 28 -7.46 7.65 9.47
C ASN A 28 -7.09 7.82 7.98
N LEU A 29 -6.38 6.83 7.44
CA LEU A 29 -5.94 6.80 6.05
C LEU A 29 -7.03 6.22 5.15
N ASP A 30 -7.00 6.59 3.86
CA ASP A 30 -7.89 6.04 2.84
C ASP A 30 -7.30 4.79 2.17
N MET A 31 -5.98 4.67 2.19
CA MET A 31 -5.24 3.49 1.74
C MET A 31 -3.89 3.41 2.45
N ILE A 32 -3.38 2.19 2.65
CA ILE A 32 -2.00 1.95 3.09
C ILE A 32 -1.32 0.95 2.16
N VAL A 33 -0.08 1.27 1.77
CA VAL A 33 0.80 0.41 0.97
C VAL A 33 1.73 -0.31 1.94
N LEU A 34 1.57 -1.62 2.06
CA LEU A 34 2.40 -2.46 2.90
C LEU A 34 3.50 -3.10 2.06
N ASN A 35 4.75 -2.70 2.28
CA ASN A 35 5.90 -3.30 1.63
C ASN A 35 6.26 -4.64 2.28
N SER A 36 6.61 -5.65 1.47
CA SER A 36 7.15 -6.89 1.99
C SER A 36 8.58 -6.68 2.49
N ALA A 37 8.82 -7.02 3.76
CA ALA A 37 10.13 -6.90 4.41
C ALA A 37 11.01 -8.16 4.26
N THR A 38 10.40 -9.29 3.89
CA THR A 38 11.00 -10.63 4.01
C THR A 38 11.02 -11.43 2.72
N GLU A 39 10.25 -11.02 1.70
CA GLU A 39 10.23 -11.75 0.43
C GLU A 39 11.46 -11.42 -0.44
N PRO A 40 12.13 -12.43 -1.02
CA PRO A 40 13.28 -12.22 -1.88
C PRO A 40 12.96 -11.29 -3.05
N GLY A 41 13.85 -10.33 -3.31
CA GLY A 41 13.67 -9.34 -4.37
C GLY A 41 12.73 -8.18 -4.01
N ALA A 42 12.16 -8.14 -2.80
CA ALA A 42 11.41 -6.99 -2.32
C ALA A 42 12.25 -6.12 -1.37
N GLY A 43 12.04 -4.79 -1.43
CA GLY A 43 12.53 -3.86 -0.41
C GLY A 43 13.62 -2.89 -0.86
N PHE A 44 14.62 -2.70 0.00
CA PHE A 44 15.67 -1.71 -0.17
C PHE A 44 16.79 -2.22 -1.09
N GLU A 45 17.52 -1.29 -1.71
CA GLU A 45 18.72 -1.57 -2.53
C GLU A 45 18.53 -2.48 -3.76
N VAL A 46 17.30 -2.79 -4.13
CA VAL A 46 16.91 -3.49 -5.38
C VAL A 46 15.88 -2.68 -6.15
N ASP A 47 15.68 -2.95 -7.45
CA ASP A 47 14.74 -2.19 -8.29
C ASP A 47 13.30 -2.71 -8.26
N THR A 48 13.06 -3.82 -7.56
CA THR A 48 11.77 -4.49 -7.47
C THR A 48 11.13 -4.38 -6.09
N ASN A 49 9.83 -4.62 -6.00
CA ASN A 49 9.10 -4.66 -4.75
C ASN A 49 7.91 -5.62 -4.82
N ILE A 50 7.49 -6.12 -3.67
CA ILE A 50 6.21 -6.80 -3.47
C ILE A 50 5.46 -5.97 -2.44
N VAL A 51 4.27 -5.51 -2.80
CA VAL A 51 3.43 -4.70 -1.92
C VAL A 51 2.02 -5.27 -1.81
N THR A 52 1.41 -5.07 -0.65
CA THR A 52 -0.03 -5.27 -0.46
C THR A 52 -0.68 -3.90 -0.36
N LEU A 53 -1.63 -3.61 -1.24
CA LEU A 53 -2.47 -2.42 -1.16
C LEU A 53 -3.67 -2.75 -0.27
N ILE A 54 -3.90 -1.95 0.77
CA ILE A 54 -5.03 -2.14 1.69
C ILE A 54 -5.85 -0.85 1.74
N ASP A 55 -7.12 -0.93 1.39
CA ASP A 55 -8.02 0.24 1.41
C ASP A 55 -8.73 0.43 2.75
N ARG A 56 -9.49 1.52 2.86
CA ARG A 56 -10.28 1.90 4.04
C ARG A 56 -11.36 0.88 4.43
N GLU A 57 -11.78 0.03 3.49
CA GLU A 57 -12.73 -1.07 3.71
C GLU A 57 -12.00 -2.37 4.09
N GLU A 58 -10.69 -2.27 4.35
CA GLU A 58 -9.77 -3.35 4.72
C GLU A 58 -9.68 -4.44 3.65
N GLN A 59 -10.08 -4.13 2.42
CA GLN A 59 -9.84 -5.00 1.28
C GLN A 59 -8.36 -4.92 0.92
N SER A 60 -7.76 -6.09 0.70
CA SER A 60 -6.33 -6.20 0.41
C SER A 60 -6.09 -6.82 -0.97
N GLU A 61 -5.12 -6.23 -1.68
CA GLU A 61 -4.67 -6.69 -2.98
C GLU A 61 -3.14 -6.84 -2.92
N LYS A 62 -2.66 -8.08 -2.90
CA LYS A 62 -1.22 -8.36 -2.98
C LYS A 62 -0.79 -8.31 -4.44
N LEU A 63 0.14 -7.41 -4.76
CA LEU A 63 0.76 -7.33 -6.08
C LEU A 63 1.87 -8.39 -6.21
N PRO A 64 2.12 -8.92 -7.42
CA PRO A 64 3.28 -9.78 -7.66
C PRO A 64 4.59 -9.00 -7.50
N LEU A 65 5.73 -9.69 -7.62
CA LEU A 65 7.04 -9.03 -7.73
C LEU A 65 7.04 -8.18 -9.01
N MET A 66 7.20 -6.87 -8.83
CA MET A 66 7.16 -5.89 -9.91
C MET A 66 8.30 -4.89 -9.75
N SER A 67 8.66 -4.16 -10.80
CA SER A 67 9.56 -3.02 -10.66
C SER A 67 8.93 -1.94 -9.77
N LYS A 68 9.76 -1.13 -9.10
CA LYS A 68 9.29 -0.01 -8.27
C LYS A 68 8.49 1.01 -9.09
N GLU A 69 8.82 1.18 -10.36
CA GLU A 69 8.07 2.05 -11.28
C GLU A 69 6.66 1.49 -11.55
N GLU A 70 6.54 0.18 -11.83
CA GLU A 70 5.23 -0.45 -12.02
C GLU A 70 4.39 -0.42 -10.74
N VAL A 71 5.01 -0.62 -9.56
CA VAL A 71 4.33 -0.47 -8.27
C VAL A 71 3.81 0.95 -8.08
N ALA A 72 4.63 1.97 -8.37
CA ALA A 72 4.20 3.36 -8.30
C ALA A 72 3.01 3.63 -9.23
N ARG A 73 3.06 3.10 -10.47
CA ARG A 73 1.96 3.20 -11.43
C ARG A 73 0.69 2.54 -10.90
N LYS A 74 0.79 1.37 -10.27
CA LYS A 74 -0.36 0.67 -9.65
C LYS A 74 -0.97 1.44 -8.49
N ILE A 75 -0.14 2.07 -7.65
CA ILE A 75 -0.60 2.94 -6.57
C ILE A 75 -1.36 4.14 -7.15
N LEU A 76 -0.84 4.78 -8.20
CA LEU A 76 -1.52 5.90 -8.88
C LEU A 76 -2.84 5.46 -9.54
N GLU A 77 -2.87 4.30 -10.20
CA GLU A 77 -4.11 3.73 -10.75
C GLU A 77 -5.15 3.52 -9.65
N LYS A 78 -4.78 2.85 -8.55
CA LYS A 78 -5.69 2.56 -7.44
C LYS A 78 -6.23 3.84 -6.80
N THR A 79 -5.36 4.82 -6.58
CA THR A 79 -5.73 6.12 -5.98
C THR A 79 -6.60 6.96 -6.91
N SER A 80 -6.45 6.84 -8.23
CA SER A 80 -7.29 7.57 -9.21
C SER A 80 -8.77 7.15 -9.15
N PHE A 81 -9.07 5.88 -8.85
CA PHE A 81 -10.45 5.41 -8.73
C PHE A 81 -11.22 6.09 -7.59
N PHE A 82 -10.54 6.58 -6.55
CA PHE A 82 -11.20 7.34 -5.49
C PHE A 82 -11.78 8.67 -5.98
N PHE A 83 -11.20 9.25 -7.04
CA PHE A 83 -11.72 10.48 -7.65
C PHE A 83 -12.80 10.21 -8.70
N LEU A 84 -12.88 9.00 -9.25
CA LEU A 84 -13.91 8.60 -10.22
C LEU A 84 -15.20 8.08 -9.57
N LYS A 85 -15.16 7.76 -8.27
CA LYS A 85 -16.33 7.34 -7.48
C LYS A 85 -17.09 8.50 -6.82
N VAL A 86 -16.67 9.75 -7.08
CA VAL A 86 -17.35 10.98 -6.64
C VAL A 86 -18.13 11.55 -7.83
#